data_AF-A0A6A0B2A9-F1
#
_entry.id   AF-A0A6A0B2A9-F1
#
_cell.length_a   1.000
_cell.length_b   1.000
_cell.length_c   1.000
_cell.angle_alpha   90.00
_cell.angle_beta   90.00
_cell.angle_gamma   90.00
#
_symmetry.space_group_name_H-M   'P 1'
#
loop_
_entity.id
_entity.type
_entity.pdbx_description
1 polymer ?
#
loop_
_entity_poly.entity_id
_entity_poly.type
_entity_poly.pdbx_seq_one_letter_code
_entity_poly.pdbx_strand_id
1 'polypeptide(L)'
;MTHARTLPIRLAPQPGEALDSWWEAVAHRLGTGTGDVLVSMGLLARGSARPAPVDSGILSRLVTLLDADQAAAISWSAGPTPAQVHAMTLARYDGRAHVVDARRRRVEALSVSLG
;
A
#
# COMPACT_ATOMS: atom_id res chain seq x y z
N MET A 1 -8.67 -4.41 19.47
CA MET A 1 -9.39 -3.84 18.30
C MET A 1 -8.81 -2.48 17.98
N THR A 2 -8.17 -2.32 16.82
CA THR A 2 -7.73 -1.00 16.35
C THR A 2 -8.80 -0.48 15.40
N HIS A 3 -9.42 0.62 15.77
CA HIS A 3 -10.55 1.17 15.02
C HIS A 3 -10.01 2.20 14.03
N ALA A 4 -10.35 2.06 12.75
CA ALA A 4 -10.03 3.05 11.74
C ALA A 4 -10.63 4.41 12.11
N ARG A 5 -9.95 5.50 11.74
CA ARG A 5 -10.44 6.88 11.81
C ARG A 5 -10.31 7.56 10.45
N THR A 6 -11.17 8.53 10.16
CA THR A 6 -11.03 9.37 8.98
C THR A 6 -9.85 10.32 9.16
N LEU A 7 -9.04 10.48 8.12
CA LEU A 7 -7.95 11.44 8.13
C LEU A 7 -8.51 12.88 8.07
N PRO A 8 -7.88 13.84 8.77
CA PRO A 8 -8.35 15.22 8.81
C PRO A 8 -8.16 15.94 7.46
N ILE A 9 -7.20 15.48 6.64
CA ILE A 9 -6.95 15.96 5.29
C ILE A 9 -6.96 14.75 4.36
N ARG A 10 -7.75 14.81 3.29
CA ARG A 10 -7.79 13.77 2.25
C ARG A 10 -6.82 14.14 1.15
N LEU A 11 -5.93 13.22 0.80
CA LEU A 11 -5.00 13.35 -0.32
C LEU A 11 -5.37 12.29 -1.35
N ALA A 12 -5.83 12.73 -2.52
CA ALA A 12 -6.13 11.80 -3.61
C ALA A 12 -4.82 11.19 -4.15
N PRO A 13 -4.77 9.86 -4.35
CA PRO A 13 -3.62 9.20 -4.96
C PRO A 13 -3.49 9.62 -6.43
N GLN A 14 -2.26 9.63 -6.91
CA GLN A 14 -1.96 9.86 -8.31
C GLN A 14 -2.27 8.59 -9.14
N PRO A 15 -2.62 8.73 -10.43
CA PRO A 15 -2.78 7.58 -11.31
C PRO A 15 -1.53 6.71 -11.35
N GLY A 16 -1.68 5.42 -11.06
CA GLY A 16 -0.59 4.45 -11.10
C GLY A 16 0.32 4.43 -9.88
N GLU A 17 0.12 5.35 -8.93
CA GLU A 17 0.89 5.48 -7.68
C GLU A 17 0.90 4.17 -6.88
N ALA A 18 2.05 3.86 -6.28
CA ALA A 18 2.19 2.73 -5.39
C ALA A 18 1.62 3.05 -4.00
N LEU A 19 1.11 2.02 -3.31
CA LEU A 19 0.43 2.21 -2.04
C LEU A 19 1.33 2.80 -0.93
N ASP A 20 2.59 2.37 -0.87
CA ASP A 20 3.61 2.90 0.03
C ASP A 20 3.96 4.36 -0.25
N SER A 21 4.19 4.70 -1.53
CA SER A 21 4.42 6.08 -1.97
C SER A 21 3.29 7.01 -1.54
N TRP A 22 2.04 6.59 -1.73
CA TRP A 22 0.89 7.41 -1.35
C TRP A 22 0.79 7.56 0.18
N TRP A 23 1.07 6.52 0.96
CA TRP A 23 1.09 6.63 2.42
C TRP A 23 2.17 7.57 2.92
N GLU A 24 3.35 7.57 2.31
CA GLU A 24 4.42 8.53 2.62
C GLU A 24 3.98 9.96 2.30
N ALA A 25 3.29 10.18 1.18
CA ALA A 25 2.75 11.50 0.82
C ALA A 25 1.68 11.98 1.83
N VAL A 26 0.80 11.08 2.27
CA VAL A 26 -0.19 11.36 3.32
C VAL A 26 0.51 11.71 4.64
N ALA A 27 1.50 10.91 5.05
CA ALA A 27 2.27 11.13 6.28
C ALA A 27 2.99 12.48 6.25
N HIS A 28 3.66 12.79 5.14
CA HIS A 28 4.31 14.06 4.90
C HIS A 28 3.32 15.23 5.01
N ARG A 29 2.14 15.11 4.39
CA ARG A 29 1.11 16.15 4.42
C ARG A 29 0.54 16.39 5.83
N LEU A 30 0.47 15.35 6.65
CA LEU A 30 -0.02 15.42 8.03
C LEU A 30 1.08 15.78 9.04
N GLY A 31 2.35 15.80 8.62
CA GLY A 31 3.49 16.01 9.52
C GLY A 31 3.70 14.84 10.50
N THR A 32 3.34 13.61 10.10
CA THR A 32 3.43 12.41 10.93
C THR A 32 4.30 11.34 10.27
N GLY A 33 4.58 10.24 10.98
CA GLY A 33 5.19 9.07 10.36
C GLY A 33 4.19 8.21 9.59
N THR A 34 4.67 7.40 8.63
CA THR A 34 3.84 6.44 7.89
C THR A 34 3.16 5.43 8.83
N GLY A 35 3.84 5.00 9.90
CA GLY A 35 3.25 4.12 10.92
C GLY A 35 2.03 4.73 11.62
N ASP A 36 2.05 6.03 11.92
CA ASP A 36 0.91 6.73 12.54
C ASP A 36 -0.30 6.79 11.60
N VAL A 37 -0.04 6.98 10.29
CA VAL A 37 -1.08 6.95 9.25
C VAL A 37 -1.71 5.56 9.19
N LEU A 38 -0.91 4.50 9.14
CA LEU A 38 -1.40 3.12 9.08
C LEU A 38 -2.17 2.70 10.33
N VAL A 39 -1.72 3.11 11.52
CA VAL A 39 -2.47 2.91 12.78
C VAL A 39 -3.80 3.67 12.73
N SER A 40 -3.81 4.88 12.19
CA SER A 40 -5.03 5.69 12.07
C SER A 40 -6.04 5.08 11.09
N MET A 41 -5.56 4.43 10.02
CA MET A 41 -6.40 3.68 9.09
C MET A 41 -6.84 2.31 9.63
N GLY A 42 -6.35 1.89 10.81
CA GLY A 42 -6.66 0.57 11.38
C GLY A 42 -5.88 -0.59 10.75
N LEU A 43 -4.87 -0.31 9.92
CA LEU A 43 -4.04 -1.33 9.26
C LEU A 43 -2.95 -1.89 10.18
N LEU A 44 -2.59 -1.13 11.21
CA LEU A 44 -1.62 -1.54 12.23
C LEU A 44 -2.21 -1.37 13.63
N ALA A 45 -1.74 -2.20 14.57
CA ALA A 45 -2.17 -2.12 15.97
C ALA A 45 -1.65 -0.84 16.65
N ARG A 46 -2.44 -0.24 17.55
CA ARG A 46 -1.98 0.90 18.36
C ARG A 46 -0.71 0.52 19.14
N GLY A 47 0.29 1.40 19.14
CA GLY A 47 1.59 1.16 19.77
C GLY A 47 2.66 0.58 18.82
N SER A 48 2.29 0.15 17.61
CA SER A 48 3.24 -0.30 16.58
C SER A 48 3.88 0.85 15.78
N ALA A 49 3.43 2.10 15.94
CA ALA A 49 3.93 3.28 15.24
C ALA A 49 5.21 3.90 15.84
N ARG A 50 5.76 3.31 16.92
CA ARG A 50 6.99 3.78 17.60
C ARG A 50 8.22 3.52 16.71
N PRO A 51 9.38 4.22 16.83
CA PRO A 51 10.36 4.39 15.76
C PRO A 51 11.22 3.14 15.46
N ALA A 52 10.79 1.96 15.92
CA ALA A 52 11.22 0.75 15.27
C ALA A 52 10.76 0.82 13.81
N PRO A 53 11.56 0.32 12.85
CA PRO A 53 11.09 0.19 11.47
C PRO A 53 9.75 -0.52 11.54
N VAL A 54 8.71 0.10 10.98
CA VAL A 54 7.42 -0.57 10.73
C VAL A 54 7.79 -1.94 10.17
N ASP A 55 7.35 -3.03 10.81
CA ASP A 55 7.81 -4.38 10.45
C ASP A 55 7.75 -4.50 8.92
N SER A 56 8.93 -4.59 8.31
CA SER A 56 9.07 -4.49 6.86
C SER A 56 8.29 -5.60 6.16
N GLY A 57 8.04 -6.71 6.87
CA GLY A 57 7.18 -7.79 6.41
C GLY A 57 5.70 -7.40 6.33
N ILE A 58 5.17 -6.60 7.26
CA ILE A 58 3.77 -6.17 7.24
C ILE A 58 3.55 -5.14 6.13
N LEU A 59 4.42 -4.13 6.02
CA LEU A 59 4.37 -3.17 4.92
C LEU A 59 4.45 -3.87 3.56
N SER A 60 5.41 -4.79 3.41
CA SER A 60 5.56 -5.58 2.18
C SER A 60 4.29 -6.36 1.83
N ARG A 61 3.63 -6.99 2.81
CA ARG A 61 2.36 -7.70 2.60
C ARG A 61 1.26 -6.76 2.11
N LEU A 62 1.06 -5.63 2.78
CA LEU A 62 -0.01 -4.70 2.43
C LEU A 62 0.20 -4.05 1.04
N VAL A 63 1.44 -3.69 0.71
CA VAL A 63 1.80 -3.18 -0.63
C VAL A 63 1.66 -4.27 -1.69
N THR A 64 1.87 -5.53 -1.33
CA THR A 64 1.70 -6.66 -2.25
C THR A 64 0.23 -6.92 -2.55
N LEU A 65 -0.58 -7.15 -1.51
CA LEU A 65 -1.98 -7.54 -1.64
C LEU A 65 -2.75 -7.11 -0.40
N LEU A 66 -3.88 -6.46 -0.63
CA LEU A 66 -4.84 -6.13 0.42
C LEU A 66 -6.03 -7.08 0.36
N ASP A 67 -6.55 -7.44 1.53
CA ASP A 67 -7.89 -8.02 1.60
C ASP A 67 -8.98 -6.93 1.48
N ALA A 68 -10.24 -7.37 1.39
CA ALA A 68 -11.38 -6.47 1.22
C ALA A 68 -11.60 -5.52 2.40
N ASP A 69 -11.35 -5.98 3.63
CA ASP A 69 -11.55 -5.19 4.84
C ASP A 69 -10.48 -4.11 4.96
N GLN A 70 -9.23 -4.41 4.60
CA GLN A 70 -8.13 -3.45 4.55
C GLN A 70 -8.38 -2.38 3.48
N ALA A 71 -8.81 -2.78 2.27
CA ALA A 71 -9.15 -1.83 1.22
C ALA A 71 -10.34 -0.93 1.62
N ALA A 72 -11.36 -1.51 2.26
CA ALA A 72 -12.49 -0.75 2.80
C ALA A 72 -12.07 0.22 3.90
N ALA A 73 -11.18 -0.18 4.80
CA ALA A 73 -10.65 0.67 5.87
C ALA A 73 -9.89 1.87 5.29
N ILE A 74 -9.00 1.65 4.32
CA ILE A 74 -8.28 2.72 3.61
C ILE A 74 -9.26 3.67 2.92
N SER A 75 -10.25 3.09 2.22
CA SER A 75 -11.27 3.85 1.49
C SER A 75 -12.05 4.78 2.40
N TRP A 76 -12.56 4.23 3.50
CA TRP A 76 -13.30 4.98 4.49
C TRP A 76 -12.43 6.07 5.15
N SER A 77 -11.20 5.73 5.53
CA SER A 77 -10.29 6.63 6.21
C SER A 77 -9.82 7.81 5.35
N ALA A 78 -9.51 7.58 4.08
CA ALA A 78 -8.77 8.55 3.27
C ALA A 78 -9.47 8.96 1.97
N GLY A 79 -10.45 8.19 1.49
CA GLY A 79 -11.32 8.55 0.38
C GLY A 79 -11.15 7.80 -0.96
N PRO A 80 -10.01 7.19 -1.33
CA PRO A 80 -9.94 6.41 -2.56
C PRO A 80 -10.96 5.27 -2.56
N THR A 81 -11.50 4.89 -3.72
CA THR A 81 -12.38 3.71 -3.79
C THR A 81 -11.60 2.42 -3.54
N PRO A 82 -12.22 1.34 -3.03
CA PRO A 82 -11.51 0.06 -2.83
C PRO A 82 -10.82 -0.45 -4.10
N ALA A 83 -11.43 -0.25 -5.27
CA ALA A 83 -10.84 -0.60 -6.56
C ALA A 83 -9.55 0.20 -6.85
N GLN A 84 -9.53 1.51 -6.55
CA GLN A 84 -8.31 2.32 -6.66
C GLN A 84 -7.24 1.84 -5.70
N VAL A 85 -7.60 1.50 -4.46
CA VAL A 85 -6.65 1.00 -3.46
C VAL A 85 -6.02 -0.33 -3.92
N HIS A 86 -6.82 -1.28 -4.42
CA HIS A 86 -6.28 -2.53 -4.99
C HIS A 86 -5.41 -2.27 -6.22
N ALA A 87 -5.73 -1.28 -7.04
CA ALA A 87 -4.92 -0.91 -8.20
C ALA A 87 -3.57 -0.27 -7.83
N MET A 88 -3.32 0.06 -6.55
CA MET A 88 -2.06 0.59 -6.06
C MET A 88 -1.14 -0.50 -5.47
N THR A 89 -1.61 -1.74 -5.37
CA THR A 89 -0.83 -2.87 -4.87
C THR A 89 -0.09 -3.61 -6.00
N LEU A 90 0.89 -4.44 -5.64
CA LEU A 90 1.60 -5.29 -6.61
C LEU A 90 0.71 -6.40 -7.18
N ALA A 91 -0.38 -6.78 -6.50
CA ALA A 91 -1.33 -7.77 -6.99
C ALA A 91 -1.96 -7.40 -8.35
N ARG A 92 -1.97 -6.11 -8.71
CA ARG A 92 -2.36 -5.68 -10.06
C ARG A 92 -1.47 -6.28 -11.15
N TYR A 93 -0.26 -6.72 -10.82
CA TYR A 93 0.68 -7.37 -11.73
C TYR A 93 0.64 -8.90 -11.63
N ASP A 94 -0.22 -9.47 -10.80
CA ASP A 94 -0.35 -10.92 -10.69
C ASP A 94 -0.78 -11.54 -12.03
N GLY A 95 -0.16 -12.67 -12.39
CA GLY A 95 -0.35 -13.34 -13.69
C GLY A 95 0.10 -12.54 -14.93
N ARG A 96 0.61 -11.31 -14.77
CA ARG A 96 1.23 -10.57 -15.87
C ARG A 96 2.69 -10.99 -15.93
N ALA A 97 3.06 -11.70 -17.00
CA ALA A 97 4.38 -12.28 -17.18
C ALA A 97 5.49 -11.25 -16.93
N HIS A 98 6.39 -11.52 -15.94
CA HIS A 98 7.54 -10.65 -15.62
C HIS A 98 8.95 -11.35 -15.51
N VAL A 99 9.90 -10.93 -16.36
CA VAL A 99 11.36 -11.13 -16.69
C VAL A 99 12.48 -10.28 -16.09
N VAL A 100 12.85 -10.26 -14.81
CA VAL A 100 13.83 -9.24 -14.38
C VAL A 100 15.25 -9.36 -15.02
N ASP A 101 15.66 -8.49 -15.97
CA ASP A 101 17.04 -8.34 -16.47
C ASP A 101 17.97 -7.72 -15.41
N ALA A 102 18.75 -8.60 -14.80
CA ALA A 102 19.64 -8.32 -13.68
C ALA A 102 20.97 -7.63 -14.06
N ARG A 103 21.40 -7.63 -15.32
CA ARG A 103 22.60 -6.85 -15.71
C ARG A 103 22.26 -5.37 -15.90
N ARG A 104 21.00 -5.07 -16.19
CA ARG A 104 20.50 -3.71 -16.50
C ARG A 104 19.62 -3.09 -15.40
N ARG A 105 19.34 -3.81 -14.31
CA ARG A 105 18.44 -3.45 -13.18
C ARG A 105 16.99 -3.20 -13.61
N ARG A 106 16.34 -4.20 -14.23
CA ARG A 106 14.96 -4.09 -14.76
C ARG A 106 14.11 -5.33 -14.55
N VAL A 107 12.79 -5.16 -14.53
CA VAL A 107 11.73 -6.19 -14.67
C VAL A 107 11.36 -6.35 -16.17
N GLU A 108 11.34 -7.55 -16.75
CA GLU A 108 10.90 -7.85 -18.16
C GLU A 108 9.65 -8.75 -18.17
N ALA A 109 9.43 -9.73 -19.07
CA ALA A 109 8.29 -10.69 -19.07
C ALA A 109 8.67 -12.19 -19.22
N LEU A 110 8.03 -13.11 -18.46
CA LEU A 110 8.25 -14.57 -18.60
C LEU A 110 7.41 -15.14 -19.75
N SER A 111 8.04 -15.49 -20.88
CA SER A 111 7.39 -16.26 -21.94
C SER A 111 7.19 -17.71 -21.49
N VAL A 112 5.94 -18.11 -21.22
CA VAL A 112 5.55 -19.52 -21.12
C VAL A 112 4.85 -19.89 -22.43
N SER A 113 5.50 -20.69 -23.28
CA SER A 113 4.79 -21.39 -24.35
C SER A 113 3.96 -22.51 -23.72
N LEU A 114 2.65 -22.45 -23.89
CA LEU A 114 1.73 -23.53 -23.56
C LEU A 114 1.95 -24.67 -24.56
N GLY A 115 2.39 -25.84 -24.06
CA GLY A 115 2.42 -27.12 -24.76
C GLY A 115 1.58 -28.13 -24.01
#